data_AF-A0A7M3WYD8-F1
#
_entry.id   AF-A0A7M3WYD8-F1
#
_cell.length_a   1.000
_cell.length_b   1.000
_cell.length_c   1.000
_cell.angle_alpha   90.00
_cell.angle_beta   90.00
_cell.angle_gamma   90.00
#
_symmetry.space_group_name_H-M   'P 1'
#
loop_
_entity.id
_entity.type
_entity.pdbx_description
1 polymer ?
#
loop_
_entity_poly.entity_id
_entity_poly.type
_entity_poly.pdbx_seq_one_letter_code
_entity_poly.pdbx_strand_id
1 'polypeptide(L)'
;MAGVSNRLSAGVFVLLLLFSTSSSLFTHGSDERNEVTTFNPDWVRFEVSDDVYREAVGVMDDGLTDESRDLLAITPLGTFDATGFTLNRPVPESLLEPRFDVLMLIVSNEMHFHDVRLELEQVPGLAVREFISPSGLMVQGTPAALQQAELHGAVLTSHAVPIGMFLHPDLVDVVLLNEGESALENLLLRLDGWRDATGPLDIVSLTDQFGFTLEQDLGEVARQTFVDSKAWDAGRFEGRLASVDLASLLLQPSVMQLRPDPAFAAFNDQSRGHMKANTMTTYFTTDLDGSGQTVAVADSGLDEDHGDFGTRVVGNYDVIGDGSTADKHSGHGTHVACTVLGDGFRGGYGGVSQAADLYFQAMENDNTGNFQSPSLNNLLNTAYNAGARTHTNSWGSSAASEQSKYNSETEDV
;
A
#
# COMPACT_ATOMS: atom_id res chain seq x y z
N MET A 1 11.86 60.76 42.76
CA MET A 1 10.50 61.00 43.27
C MET A 1 9.61 61.41 42.10
N ALA A 2 8.38 60.90 42.10
CA ALA A 2 7.27 61.09 41.14
C ALA A 2 7.24 62.46 40.43
N GLY A 3 6.79 62.64 39.19
CA GLY A 3 5.80 61.91 38.41
C GLY A 3 4.81 62.94 37.86
N VAL A 4 4.76 63.15 36.54
CA VAL A 4 3.64 63.81 35.85
C VAL A 4 3.39 63.10 34.51
N SER A 5 2.64 62.00 34.61
CA SER A 5 1.55 61.55 33.75
C SER A 5 1.45 62.14 32.31
N ASN A 6 1.92 61.38 31.32
CA ASN A 6 1.57 61.53 29.89
C ASN A 6 0.27 60.77 29.54
N ARG A 7 -0.82 61.05 30.28
CA ARG A 7 -2.13 60.37 30.12
C ARG A 7 -2.94 60.82 28.90
N LEU A 8 -2.52 61.88 28.20
CA LEU A 8 -3.23 62.36 26.99
C LEU A 8 -2.84 61.61 25.71
N SER A 9 -1.60 61.13 25.57
CA SER A 9 -1.15 60.49 24.32
C SER A 9 -1.58 59.03 24.19
N ALA A 10 -1.70 58.30 25.30
CA ALA A 10 -2.17 56.91 25.30
C ALA A 10 -3.71 56.81 25.13
N GLY A 11 -4.46 57.78 25.67
CA GLY A 11 -5.93 57.82 25.54
C GLY A 11 -6.39 58.08 24.10
N VAL A 12 -5.70 58.93 23.36
CA VAL A 12 -6.02 59.24 21.96
C VAL A 12 -5.72 58.06 21.03
N PHE A 13 -4.66 57.28 21.31
CA PHE A 13 -4.32 56.11 20.50
C PHE A 13 -5.28 54.93 20.70
N VAL A 14 -5.76 54.72 21.93
CA VAL A 14 -6.77 53.69 22.24
C VAL A 14 -8.16 54.10 21.73
N LEU A 15 -8.51 55.40 21.74
CA LEU A 15 -9.76 55.87 21.14
C LEU A 15 -9.77 55.69 19.60
N LEU A 16 -8.65 55.98 18.93
CA LEU A 16 -8.53 55.80 17.47
C LEU A 16 -8.64 54.33 17.03
N LEU A 17 -8.14 53.38 17.84
CA LEU A 17 -8.28 51.94 17.63
C LEU A 17 -9.69 51.39 17.92
N LEU A 18 -10.46 52.06 18.80
CA LEU A 18 -11.85 51.70 19.09
C LEU A 18 -12.84 52.31 18.07
N PHE A 19 -12.49 53.44 17.43
CA PHE A 19 -13.29 54.02 16.35
C PHE A 19 -13.03 53.41 14.97
N SER A 20 -11.89 52.71 14.76
CA SER A 20 -11.64 51.99 13.50
C SER A 20 -12.34 50.63 13.41
N THR A 21 -12.87 50.11 14.52
CA THR A 21 -13.50 48.78 14.60
C THR A 21 -15.03 48.80 14.68
N SER A 22 -15.66 49.98 14.62
CA SER A 22 -17.11 50.13 14.82
C SER A 22 -17.87 50.82 13.68
N SER A 23 -17.24 51.08 12.53
CA SER A 23 -17.90 51.72 11.38
C SER A 23 -18.00 50.78 10.18
N SER A 24 -18.83 49.75 10.29
CA SER A 24 -19.38 49.01 9.14
C SER A 24 -20.76 48.46 9.52
N LEU A 25 -21.65 49.35 9.95
CA LEU A 25 -23.09 49.12 9.92
C LEU A 25 -23.65 49.91 8.73
N PHE A 26 -23.99 49.13 7.70
CA PHE A 26 -24.80 49.42 6.52
C PHE A 26 -25.45 50.81 6.41
N THR A 27 -25.00 51.59 5.43
CA THR A 27 -25.85 52.53 4.69
C THR A 27 -25.75 52.22 3.20
N HIS A 28 -26.88 51.83 2.60
CA HIS A 28 -27.03 51.63 1.17
C HIS A 28 -26.85 52.97 0.43
N GLY A 29 -25.75 53.10 -0.30
CA GLY A 29 -25.55 54.09 -1.35
C GLY A 29 -25.10 53.35 -2.60
N SER A 30 -25.99 53.27 -3.59
CA SER A 30 -25.74 52.66 -4.88
C SER A 30 -24.67 53.43 -5.65
N ASP A 31 -23.50 52.82 -5.84
CA ASP A 31 -22.55 53.20 -6.88
C ASP A 31 -22.17 51.92 -7.64
N GLU A 32 -22.83 51.72 -8.78
CA GLU A 32 -22.60 50.63 -9.71
C GLU A 32 -21.20 50.76 -10.32
N ARG A 33 -20.25 49.99 -9.79
CA ARG A 33 -19.11 49.51 -10.57
C ARG A 33 -19.42 48.07 -10.98
N ASN A 34 -19.76 47.90 -12.25
CA ASN A 34 -19.92 46.61 -12.90
C ASN A 34 -18.56 45.87 -12.94
N GLU A 35 -18.22 45.18 -11.87
CA GLU A 35 -17.44 43.94 -11.99
C GLU A 35 -18.43 42.83 -12.37
N VAL A 36 -18.23 42.26 -13.56
CA VAL A 36 -19.00 41.10 -14.01
C VAL A 36 -18.49 39.90 -13.23
N THR A 37 -19.08 39.63 -12.07
CA THR A 37 -18.97 38.33 -11.41
C THR A 37 -19.90 37.37 -12.15
N THR A 38 -19.34 36.38 -12.84
CA THR A 38 -20.08 35.28 -13.51
C THR A 38 -20.70 34.28 -12.54
N PHE A 39 -20.59 34.51 -11.23
CA PHE A 39 -21.09 33.61 -10.20
C PHE A 39 -22.52 34.01 -9.82
N ASN A 40 -23.50 33.26 -10.31
CA ASN A 40 -24.83 33.22 -9.71
C ASN A 40 -24.82 32.10 -8.65
N PRO A 41 -24.79 32.40 -7.34
CA PRO A 41 -24.76 31.38 -6.30
C PRO A 41 -26.17 30.83 -6.10
N ASP A 42 -26.67 30.06 -7.07
CA ASP A 42 -27.80 29.20 -6.79
C ASP A 42 -27.28 28.09 -5.88
N TRP A 43 -27.52 28.26 -4.58
CA TRP A 43 -27.16 27.29 -3.54
C TRP A 43 -27.88 25.98 -3.81
N VAL A 44 -27.17 24.98 -4.33
CA VAL A 44 -27.66 23.61 -4.40
C VAL A 44 -27.20 22.92 -3.13
N ARG A 45 -28.14 22.71 -2.20
CA ARG A 45 -27.92 21.86 -1.04
C ARG A 45 -28.01 20.41 -1.51
N PHE A 46 -26.93 19.66 -1.37
CA PHE A 46 -26.95 18.21 -1.50
C PHE A 46 -27.51 17.64 -0.19
N GLU A 47 -28.71 17.10 -0.24
CA GLU A 47 -29.08 16.07 0.72
C GLU A 47 -28.70 14.76 0.06
N VAL A 48 -27.77 14.02 0.67
CA VAL A 48 -27.73 12.57 0.47
C VAL A 48 -29.16 12.12 0.73
N SER A 49 -29.81 11.51 -0.25
CA SER A 49 -31.12 10.92 0.02
C SER A 49 -30.87 9.92 1.13
N ASP A 50 -31.34 10.24 2.33
CA ASP A 50 -31.50 9.24 3.38
C ASP A 50 -32.22 8.06 2.70
N ASP A 51 -31.74 6.85 2.96
CA ASP A 51 -32.35 5.63 2.43
C ASP A 51 -32.08 5.23 0.96
N VAL A 52 -31.07 5.76 0.25
CA VAL A 52 -30.70 5.26 -1.12
C VAL A 52 -30.38 3.75 -1.14
N TYR A 53 -29.92 3.20 -0.01
CA TYR A 53 -29.70 1.76 0.18
C TYR A 53 -30.83 1.04 0.92
N ARG A 54 -31.91 1.72 1.33
CA ARG A 54 -33.02 1.09 2.06
C ARG A 54 -33.82 0.13 1.17
N GLU A 55 -33.77 0.34 -0.14
CA GLU A 55 -34.30 -0.58 -1.15
C GLU A 55 -33.27 -1.62 -1.65
N ALA A 56 -32.03 -1.62 -1.13
CA ALA A 56 -31.14 -2.75 -1.33
C ALA A 56 -31.74 -3.94 -0.58
N VAL A 57 -32.57 -4.72 -1.27
CA VAL A 57 -33.17 -5.95 -0.74
C VAL A 57 -32.09 -7.02 -0.72
N GLY A 58 -31.22 -6.95 0.30
CA GLY A 58 -30.42 -8.07 0.76
C GLY A 58 -31.10 -8.62 2.01
N VAL A 59 -31.41 -9.90 2.02
CA VAL A 59 -31.63 -10.57 3.31
C VAL A 59 -30.25 -10.64 3.96
N MET A 60 -30.07 -9.98 5.11
CA MET A 60 -28.92 -10.26 5.96
C MET A 60 -29.05 -11.73 6.37
N ASP A 61 -28.27 -12.58 5.70
CA ASP A 61 -28.20 -14.00 6.00
C ASP A 61 -27.11 -14.18 7.05
N ASP A 62 -27.51 -14.26 8.31
CA ASP A 62 -26.64 -14.68 9.40
C ASP A 62 -26.51 -16.22 9.35
N GLY A 63 -25.82 -16.70 8.32
CA GLY A 63 -25.47 -18.11 8.15
C GLY A 63 -24.12 -18.40 8.80
N LEU A 64 -24.10 -19.23 9.84
CA LEU A 64 -22.86 -19.91 10.25
C LEU A 64 -22.63 -21.07 9.28
N THR A 65 -21.70 -20.91 8.36
CA THR A 65 -21.22 -22.01 7.53
C THR A 65 -19.90 -22.52 8.09
N ASP A 66 -19.80 -23.84 8.29
CA ASP A 66 -18.52 -24.45 8.65
C ASP A 66 -17.49 -24.16 7.55
N GLU A 67 -16.42 -23.48 7.92
CA GLU A 67 -15.32 -23.17 7.01
C GLU A 67 -14.56 -24.48 6.70
N SER A 68 -14.85 -25.07 5.55
CA SER A 68 -14.16 -26.26 5.07
C SER A 68 -12.99 -25.87 4.18
N ARG A 69 -11.77 -26.03 4.69
CA ARG A 69 -10.53 -25.78 3.94
C ARG A 69 -9.91 -27.10 3.52
N ASP A 70 -9.26 -27.11 2.35
CA ASP A 70 -8.45 -28.25 1.96
C ASP A 70 -7.30 -28.43 2.96
N LEU A 71 -7.04 -29.66 3.38
CA LEU A 71 -6.05 -29.99 4.40
C LEU A 71 -4.65 -30.10 3.79
N LEU A 72 -4.23 -29.01 3.13
CA LEU A 72 -2.96 -28.88 2.43
C LEU A 72 -2.38 -27.47 2.62
N ALA A 73 -1.11 -27.31 2.27
CA ALA A 73 -0.40 -26.04 2.27
C ALA A 73 0.37 -25.90 0.95
N ILE A 74 0.01 -24.89 0.15
CA ILE A 74 0.58 -24.66 -1.19
C ILE A 74 1.72 -23.66 -1.08
N THR A 75 2.91 -24.08 -1.50
CA THR A 75 4.12 -23.26 -1.53
C THR A 75 4.61 -23.04 -2.96
N PRO A 76 5.54 -22.07 -3.17
CA PRO A 76 6.18 -21.91 -4.47
C PRO A 76 6.98 -23.13 -4.96
N LEU A 77 7.44 -24.01 -4.04
CA LEU A 77 8.17 -25.23 -4.40
C LEU A 77 7.27 -26.44 -4.61
N GLY A 78 6.17 -26.54 -3.87
CA GLY A 78 5.38 -27.75 -3.82
C GLY A 78 4.16 -27.62 -2.90
N THR A 79 3.51 -28.75 -2.67
CA THR A 79 2.33 -28.84 -1.81
C THR A 79 2.60 -29.80 -0.67
N PHE A 80 2.35 -29.36 0.56
CA PHE A 80 2.29 -30.24 1.72
C PHE A 80 0.86 -30.70 1.93
N ASP A 81 0.66 -31.99 2.21
CA ASP A 81 -0.64 -32.57 2.54
C ASP A 81 -0.49 -33.61 3.64
N ALA A 82 -1.58 -34.31 4.00
CA ALA A 82 -1.58 -35.35 5.03
C ALA A 82 -0.53 -36.46 4.84
N THR A 83 0.00 -36.65 3.63
CA THR A 83 0.92 -37.74 3.28
C THR A 83 2.38 -37.30 3.17
N GLY A 84 2.63 -36.03 2.90
CA GLY A 84 3.98 -35.52 2.76
C GLY A 84 4.08 -34.27 1.90
N PHE A 85 5.27 -34.06 1.33
CA PHE A 85 5.57 -32.94 0.45
C PHE A 85 5.74 -33.40 -0.99
N THR A 86 4.95 -32.83 -1.91
CA THR A 86 5.02 -33.10 -3.34
C THR A 86 5.55 -31.86 -4.07
N LEU A 87 6.64 -32.01 -4.82
CA LEU A 87 7.21 -30.93 -5.62
C LEU A 87 6.33 -30.58 -6.82
N ASN A 88 6.11 -29.29 -7.04
CA ASN A 88 5.39 -28.77 -8.22
C ASN A 88 6.34 -28.30 -9.33
N ARG A 89 7.66 -28.33 -9.06
CA ARG A 89 8.73 -27.91 -9.98
C ARG A 89 10.02 -28.69 -9.69
N PRO A 90 10.95 -28.76 -10.65
CA PRO A 90 12.30 -29.28 -10.38
C PRO A 90 13.00 -28.45 -9.31
N VAL A 91 13.72 -29.11 -8.40
CA VAL A 91 14.53 -28.50 -7.34
C VAL A 91 15.80 -29.34 -7.18
N PRO A 92 17.00 -28.74 -7.05
CA PRO A 92 18.23 -29.47 -6.74
C PRO A 92 18.11 -30.26 -5.44
N GLU A 93 18.69 -31.46 -5.38
CA GLU A 93 18.64 -32.32 -4.19
C GLU A 93 19.25 -31.65 -2.94
N SER A 94 20.30 -30.83 -3.13
CA SER A 94 20.90 -30.04 -2.04
C SER A 94 19.91 -29.09 -1.37
N LEU A 95 18.90 -28.60 -2.10
CA LEU A 95 17.88 -27.70 -1.55
C LEU A 95 16.70 -28.44 -0.90
N LEU A 96 16.67 -29.77 -0.96
CA LEU A 96 15.66 -30.60 -0.31
C LEU A 96 16.02 -30.97 1.14
N GLU A 97 17.22 -30.61 1.60
CA GLU A 97 17.65 -30.80 2.98
C GLU A 97 16.67 -30.11 3.96
N PRO A 98 16.23 -30.79 5.03
CA PRO A 98 15.33 -30.20 6.01
C PRO A 98 16.04 -29.17 6.89
N ARG A 99 15.37 -28.05 7.14
CA ARG A 99 15.81 -27.05 8.11
C ARG A 99 15.23 -27.35 9.50
N PHE A 100 16.08 -27.74 10.45
CA PHE A 100 15.66 -28.33 11.72
C PHE A 100 15.05 -27.37 12.74
N ASP A 101 15.20 -26.05 12.57
CA ASP A 101 14.56 -25.04 13.42
C ASP A 101 13.16 -24.67 12.94
N VAL A 102 12.69 -25.20 11.79
CA VAL A 102 11.41 -24.84 11.17
C VAL A 102 10.58 -26.09 10.85
N LEU A 103 9.27 -25.96 11.00
CA LEU A 103 8.31 -27.03 10.74
C LEU A 103 7.08 -26.51 10.00
N MET A 104 6.55 -27.29 9.06
CA MET A 104 5.26 -27.04 8.43
C MET A 104 4.20 -27.84 9.17
N LEU A 105 3.19 -27.18 9.73
CA LEU A 105 2.04 -27.81 10.37
C LEU A 105 0.84 -27.74 9.44
N ILE A 106 0.16 -28.86 9.21
CA ILE A 106 -1.16 -28.89 8.58
C ILE A 106 -2.21 -28.88 9.67
N VAL A 107 -3.00 -27.81 9.73
CA VAL A 107 -4.04 -27.63 10.77
C VAL A 107 -5.36 -28.21 10.26
N SER A 108 -6.04 -28.95 11.13
CA SER A 108 -7.36 -29.51 10.85
C SER A 108 -8.45 -28.42 10.79
N ASN A 109 -9.64 -28.78 10.30
CA ASN A 109 -10.83 -27.92 10.39
C ASN A 109 -11.60 -28.11 11.71
N GLU A 110 -11.06 -28.87 12.69
CA GLU A 110 -11.73 -29.11 13.98
C GLU A 110 -11.67 -27.90 14.92
N MET A 111 -10.74 -26.98 14.66
CA MET A 111 -10.56 -25.75 15.41
C MET A 111 -10.36 -24.57 14.45
N HIS A 112 -10.86 -23.39 14.83
CA HIS A 112 -10.62 -22.19 14.05
C HIS A 112 -9.13 -21.90 13.97
N PHE A 113 -8.68 -21.60 12.75
CA PHE A 113 -7.26 -21.44 12.48
C PHE A 113 -6.61 -20.29 13.26
N HIS A 114 -7.39 -19.23 13.54
CA HIS A 114 -6.96 -18.12 14.38
C HIS A 114 -6.66 -18.58 15.82
N ASP A 115 -7.52 -19.42 16.40
CA ASP A 115 -7.35 -19.94 17.76
C ASP A 115 -6.11 -20.84 17.85
N VAL A 116 -5.93 -21.73 16.86
CA VAL A 116 -4.73 -22.58 16.76
C VAL A 116 -3.46 -21.73 16.72
N ARG A 117 -3.45 -20.66 15.93
CA ARG A 117 -2.32 -19.73 15.86
C ARG A 117 -2.04 -19.10 17.23
N LEU A 118 -3.07 -18.60 17.92
CA LEU A 118 -2.91 -17.97 19.23
C LEU A 118 -2.40 -18.96 20.28
N GLU A 119 -2.90 -20.20 20.29
CA GLU A 119 -2.45 -21.25 21.21
C GLU A 119 -0.98 -21.63 20.96
N LEU A 120 -0.58 -21.78 19.70
CA LEU A 120 0.82 -22.03 19.34
C LEU A 120 1.75 -20.86 19.71
N GLU A 121 1.30 -19.61 19.55
CA GLU A 121 2.07 -18.42 19.96
C GLU A 121 2.33 -18.37 21.48
N GLN A 122 1.57 -19.11 22.30
CA GLN A 122 1.82 -19.24 23.74
C GLN A 122 2.88 -20.29 24.10
N VAL A 123 3.34 -21.11 23.15
CA VAL A 123 4.34 -22.16 23.41
C VAL A 123 5.72 -21.50 23.60
N PRO A 124 6.35 -21.63 24.79
CA PRO A 124 7.68 -21.03 25.03
C PRO A 124 8.73 -21.59 24.06
N GLY A 125 9.48 -20.71 23.42
CA GLY A 125 10.51 -21.09 22.45
C GLY A 125 9.96 -21.38 21.05
N LEU A 126 8.68 -21.09 20.77
CA LEU A 126 8.05 -21.19 19.46
C LEU A 126 7.69 -19.81 18.91
N ALA A 127 7.76 -19.63 17.60
CA ALA A 127 7.20 -18.51 16.87
C ALA A 127 6.42 -19.00 15.65
N VAL A 128 5.19 -18.53 15.48
CA VAL A 128 4.40 -18.77 14.26
C VAL A 128 4.81 -17.74 13.20
N ARG A 129 5.51 -18.20 12.15
CA ARG A 129 6.14 -17.34 11.15
C ARG A 129 5.20 -16.97 10.01
N GLU A 130 4.62 -17.96 9.35
CA GLU A 130 3.84 -17.73 8.12
C GLU A 130 2.56 -18.54 8.09
N PHE A 131 1.53 -17.95 7.51
CA PHE A 131 0.34 -18.67 7.06
C PHE A 131 0.55 -19.12 5.61
N ILE A 132 0.49 -20.43 5.40
CA ILE A 132 0.63 -21.03 4.08
C ILE A 132 -0.73 -21.60 3.69
N SER A 133 -1.43 -20.86 2.84
CA SER A 133 -2.78 -21.19 2.42
C SER A 133 -2.88 -22.61 1.83
N PRO A 134 -4.01 -23.31 2.04
CA PRO A 134 -5.16 -22.93 2.86
C PRO A 134 -5.08 -23.33 4.35
N SER A 135 -4.27 -24.33 4.72
CA SER A 135 -4.28 -24.92 6.07
C SER A 135 -2.90 -25.07 6.72
N GLY A 136 -1.86 -24.47 6.16
CA GLY A 136 -0.48 -24.56 6.65
C GLY A 136 -0.09 -23.46 7.63
N LEU A 137 0.61 -23.80 8.71
CA LEU A 137 1.37 -22.87 9.54
C LEU A 137 2.85 -23.24 9.51
N MET A 138 3.70 -22.32 9.09
CA MET A 138 5.14 -22.44 9.25
C MET A 138 5.51 -21.92 10.64
N VAL A 139 6.10 -22.78 11.47
CA VAL A 139 6.55 -22.43 12.82
C VAL A 139 8.06 -22.61 12.94
N GLN A 140 8.70 -21.76 13.74
CA GLN A 140 10.11 -21.84 14.07
C GLN A 140 10.26 -22.00 15.59
N GLY A 141 11.23 -22.79 16.06
CA GLY A 141 11.45 -22.89 17.50
C GLY A 141 12.60 -23.78 17.92
N THR A 142 12.76 -23.90 19.24
CA THR A 142 13.67 -24.91 19.82
C THR A 142 13.14 -26.32 19.55
N PRO A 143 14.00 -27.36 19.62
CA PRO A 143 13.55 -28.74 19.41
C PRO A 143 12.38 -29.16 20.31
N ALA A 144 12.38 -28.71 21.58
CA ALA A 144 11.29 -28.99 22.52
C ALA A 144 9.99 -28.27 22.15
N ALA A 145 10.09 -27.00 21.73
CA ALA A 145 8.95 -26.21 21.32
C ALA A 145 8.29 -26.75 20.04
N LEU A 146 9.10 -27.15 19.05
CA LEU A 146 8.62 -27.79 17.82
C LEU A 146 7.91 -29.12 18.11
N GLN A 147 8.50 -29.96 18.97
CA GLN A 147 7.85 -31.20 19.38
C GLN A 147 6.51 -30.95 20.10
N GLN A 148 6.40 -29.89 20.90
CA GLN A 148 5.14 -29.50 21.53
C GLN A 148 4.11 -29.03 20.50
N ALA A 149 4.53 -28.28 19.49
CA ALA A 149 3.67 -27.83 18.39
C ALA A 149 3.12 -29.02 17.57
N GLU A 150 3.92 -30.07 17.35
CA GLU A 150 3.47 -31.31 16.68
C GLU A 150 2.37 -32.04 17.45
N LEU A 151 2.40 -31.99 18.77
CA LEU A 151 1.43 -32.66 19.65
C LEU A 151 0.16 -31.83 19.88
N HIS A 152 0.05 -30.65 19.26
CA HIS A 152 -1.10 -29.77 19.42
C HIS A 152 -2.37 -30.44 18.86
N GLY A 153 -3.48 -30.41 19.61
CA GLY A 153 -4.68 -31.19 19.29
C GLY A 153 -5.33 -30.85 17.95
N ALA A 154 -5.12 -29.63 17.44
CA ALA A 154 -5.63 -29.19 16.14
C ALA A 154 -4.69 -29.48 14.95
N VAL A 155 -3.46 -29.94 15.19
CA VAL A 155 -2.48 -30.25 14.14
C VAL A 155 -2.75 -31.67 13.63
N LEU A 156 -3.04 -31.78 12.33
CA LEU A 156 -3.29 -33.04 11.66
C LEU A 156 -1.98 -33.81 11.40
N THR A 157 -0.96 -33.10 10.91
CA THR A 157 0.36 -33.64 10.59
C THR A 157 1.40 -32.51 10.56
N SER A 158 2.66 -32.89 10.74
CA SER A 158 3.81 -32.00 10.59
C SER A 158 4.78 -32.51 9.52
N HIS A 159 5.49 -31.59 8.88
CA HIS A 159 6.49 -31.91 7.87
C HIS A 159 7.74 -31.06 8.03
N ALA A 160 8.89 -31.69 7.77
CA ALA A 160 10.15 -31.00 7.60
C ALA A 160 10.06 -29.99 6.44
N VAL A 161 10.65 -28.81 6.63
CA VAL A 161 10.68 -27.74 5.62
C VAL A 161 12.02 -27.78 4.88
N PRO A 162 12.03 -28.01 3.56
CA PRO A 162 13.25 -27.95 2.75
C PRO A 162 13.90 -26.56 2.77
N ILE A 163 15.24 -26.49 2.78
CA ILE A 163 15.96 -25.21 2.75
C ILE A 163 15.69 -24.39 1.49
N GLY A 164 15.31 -25.04 0.38
CA GLY A 164 14.87 -24.36 -0.84
C GLY A 164 13.67 -23.43 -0.63
N MET A 165 12.86 -23.64 0.42
CA MET A 165 11.74 -22.75 0.77
C MET A 165 12.20 -21.34 1.17
N PHE A 166 13.45 -21.19 1.58
CA PHE A 166 14.08 -19.93 1.96
C PHE A 166 14.87 -19.30 0.81
N LEU A 167 14.77 -19.87 -0.40
CA LEU A 167 15.35 -19.32 -1.62
C LEU A 167 14.22 -18.79 -2.51
N HIS A 168 14.37 -17.57 -3.02
CA HIS A 168 13.38 -16.99 -3.93
C HIS A 168 13.21 -17.86 -5.20
N PRO A 169 11.97 -18.05 -5.71
CA PRO A 169 11.69 -18.87 -6.88
C PRO A 169 12.58 -18.60 -8.09
N ASP A 170 12.86 -17.33 -8.39
CA ASP A 170 13.74 -16.96 -9.52
C ASP A 170 15.18 -17.45 -9.32
N LEU A 171 15.67 -17.46 -8.07
CA LEU A 171 17.01 -17.98 -7.77
C LEU A 171 17.04 -19.50 -7.83
N VAL A 172 15.95 -20.18 -7.48
CA VAL A 172 15.81 -21.62 -7.68
C VAL A 172 15.97 -21.97 -9.16
N ASP A 173 15.36 -21.19 -10.07
CA ASP A 173 15.53 -21.36 -11.51
C ASP A 173 16.97 -21.13 -11.96
N VAL A 174 17.63 -20.09 -11.43
CA VAL A 174 19.03 -19.78 -11.76
C VAL A 174 19.95 -20.94 -11.35
N VAL A 175 19.77 -21.52 -10.16
CA VAL A 175 20.60 -22.62 -9.65
C VAL A 175 20.39 -23.92 -10.45
N LEU A 176 19.26 -24.06 -11.17
CA LEU A 176 19.02 -25.19 -12.08
C LEU A 176 19.74 -25.06 -13.43
N LEU A 177 20.28 -23.88 -13.76
CA LEU A 177 21.02 -23.64 -14.99
C LEU A 177 22.44 -24.24 -14.93
N ASN A 178 23.11 -24.29 -16.08
CA ASN A 178 24.44 -24.92 -16.21
C ASN A 178 25.52 -24.31 -15.31
N GLU A 179 25.40 -23.02 -14.96
CA GLU A 179 26.34 -22.32 -14.07
C GLU A 179 26.05 -22.58 -12.58
N GLY A 180 24.88 -23.14 -12.25
CA GLY A 180 24.50 -23.52 -10.90
C GLY A 180 24.56 -22.37 -9.91
N GLU A 181 25.06 -22.66 -8.70
CA GLU A 181 25.19 -21.69 -7.61
C GLU A 181 26.19 -20.56 -7.94
N SER A 182 27.20 -20.82 -8.77
CA SER A 182 28.19 -19.80 -9.17
C SER A 182 27.56 -18.64 -9.96
N ALA A 183 26.39 -18.86 -10.59
CA ALA A 183 25.64 -17.78 -11.24
C ALA A 183 25.18 -16.70 -10.25
N LEU A 184 24.99 -17.07 -8.97
CA LEU A 184 24.50 -16.16 -7.93
C LEU A 184 25.58 -15.18 -7.44
N GLU A 185 26.87 -15.53 -7.55
CA GLU A 185 28.00 -14.69 -7.06
C GLU A 185 28.06 -13.31 -7.74
N ASN A 186 27.56 -13.22 -8.99
CA ASN A 186 27.57 -11.98 -9.76
C ASN A 186 26.31 -11.12 -9.56
N LEU A 187 25.28 -11.67 -8.89
CA LEU A 187 24.02 -10.98 -8.67
C LEU A 187 24.07 -10.12 -7.41
N LEU A 188 23.45 -8.95 -7.46
CA LEU A 188 23.12 -8.21 -6.25
C LEU A 188 21.90 -8.89 -5.61
N LEU A 189 22.06 -9.37 -4.39
CA LEU A 189 21.05 -10.12 -3.66
C LEU A 189 20.64 -9.39 -2.38
N ARG A 190 19.47 -9.76 -1.89
CA ARG A 190 18.92 -9.35 -0.61
C ARG A 190 18.82 -10.55 0.31
N LEU A 191 19.35 -10.40 1.52
CA LEU A 191 19.12 -11.30 2.64
C LEU A 191 18.09 -10.66 3.58
N ASP A 192 16.92 -11.29 3.68
CA ASP A 192 15.85 -10.86 4.57
C ASP A 192 15.76 -11.79 5.78
N GLY A 193 15.61 -11.17 6.95
CA GLY A 193 15.29 -11.81 8.21
C GLY A 193 13.81 -11.93 8.44
N TRP A 194 13.48 -12.61 9.53
CA TRP A 194 12.10 -12.78 9.98
C TRP A 194 11.47 -11.44 10.36
N ARG A 195 10.14 -11.46 10.50
CA ARG A 195 9.35 -10.29 10.91
C ARG A 195 8.37 -10.67 12.01
N ASP A 196 7.93 -9.67 12.76
CA ASP A 196 6.82 -9.75 13.70
C ASP A 196 5.87 -8.56 13.53
N ALA A 197 4.93 -8.39 14.46
CA ALA A 197 3.97 -7.29 14.44
C ALA A 197 4.60 -5.89 14.56
N THR A 198 5.84 -5.80 15.04
CA THR A 198 6.60 -4.53 15.17
C THR A 198 7.46 -4.25 13.95
N GLY A 199 7.76 -5.27 13.14
CA GLY A 199 8.42 -5.12 11.86
C GLY A 199 9.53 -6.15 11.62
N PRO A 200 10.53 -5.80 10.80
CA PRO A 200 11.71 -6.64 10.56
C PRO A 200 12.51 -6.95 11.84
N LEU A 201 13.07 -8.16 11.93
CA LEU A 201 13.92 -8.60 13.03
C LEU A 201 15.37 -8.80 12.57
N ASP A 202 16.31 -8.18 13.27
CA ASP A 202 17.75 -8.48 13.13
C ASP A 202 18.12 -9.80 13.79
N ILE A 203 17.51 -10.10 14.94
CA ILE A 203 17.89 -11.22 15.80
C ILE A 203 16.69 -12.15 15.96
N VAL A 204 16.92 -13.44 15.73
CA VAL A 204 16.05 -14.51 16.25
C VAL A 204 16.56 -14.84 17.64
N SER A 205 15.69 -14.81 18.66
CA SER A 205 16.00 -15.30 20.01
C SER A 205 14.73 -15.92 20.58
N LEU A 206 14.69 -17.26 20.64
CA LEU A 206 13.56 -18.05 21.14
C LEU A 206 14.04 -18.94 22.27
N THR A 207 13.53 -18.74 23.48
CA THR A 207 13.90 -19.54 24.67
C THR A 207 12.73 -20.39 25.13
N ASP A 208 12.96 -21.69 25.30
CA ASP A 208 11.95 -22.62 25.78
C ASP A 208 11.86 -22.68 27.32
N GLN A 209 10.87 -23.44 27.80
CA GLN A 209 10.61 -23.63 29.22
C GLN A 209 11.76 -24.34 29.99
N PHE A 210 12.70 -24.98 29.28
CA PHE A 210 13.86 -25.63 29.88
C PHE A 210 15.10 -24.71 29.87
N GLY A 211 14.99 -23.52 29.29
CA GLY A 211 16.06 -22.53 29.19
C GLY A 211 17.02 -22.76 28.01
N PHE A 212 16.67 -23.61 27.05
CA PHE A 212 17.42 -23.69 25.78
C PHE A 212 16.99 -22.55 24.87
N THR A 213 17.96 -21.92 24.22
CA THR A 213 17.71 -20.78 23.33
C THR A 213 18.17 -21.08 21.91
N LEU A 214 17.31 -20.80 20.94
CA LEU A 214 17.67 -20.62 19.53
C LEU A 214 17.96 -19.14 19.30
N GLU A 215 19.23 -18.77 19.17
CA GLU A 215 19.65 -17.38 18.99
C GLU A 215 20.58 -17.21 17.79
N GLN A 216 20.29 -16.23 16.93
CA GLN A 216 21.18 -15.82 15.85
C GLN A 216 20.88 -14.40 15.36
N ASP A 217 21.94 -13.63 15.10
CA ASP A 217 21.90 -12.31 14.49
C ASP A 217 22.14 -12.40 12.96
N LEU A 218 21.20 -11.89 12.18
CA LEU A 218 21.27 -11.88 10.72
C LEU A 218 22.42 -11.01 10.19
N GLY A 219 22.75 -9.92 10.88
CA GLY A 219 23.86 -9.05 10.52
C GLY A 219 25.21 -9.74 10.66
N GLU A 220 25.35 -10.73 11.54
CA GLU A 220 26.54 -11.59 11.58
C GLU A 220 26.60 -12.51 10.37
N VAL A 221 25.48 -13.15 10.03
CA VAL A 221 25.35 -14.01 8.85
C VAL A 221 25.66 -13.21 7.57
N ALA A 222 25.08 -12.02 7.42
CA ALA A 222 25.30 -11.14 6.27
C ALA A 222 26.77 -10.74 6.12
N ARG A 223 27.47 -10.40 7.21
CA ARG A 223 28.91 -10.06 7.18
C ARG A 223 29.81 -11.22 6.77
N GLN A 224 29.41 -12.45 7.06
CA GLN A 224 30.16 -13.65 6.67
C GLN A 224 29.84 -14.08 5.25
N THR A 225 28.62 -13.78 4.77
CA THR A 225 28.10 -14.30 3.51
C THR A 225 28.31 -13.35 2.34
N PHE A 226 28.20 -12.04 2.57
CA PHE A 226 28.26 -11.05 1.52
C PHE A 226 29.60 -10.32 1.43
N VAL A 227 30.01 -10.03 0.20
CA VAL A 227 30.97 -8.98 -0.15
C VAL A 227 30.20 -7.69 -0.41
N ASP A 228 30.79 -6.55 -0.02
CA ASP A 228 30.19 -5.21 -0.14
C ASP A 228 28.81 -5.11 0.52
N SER A 229 28.64 -5.79 1.67
CA SER A 229 27.36 -5.84 2.37
C SER A 229 26.91 -4.46 2.84
N LYS A 230 25.62 -4.15 2.67
CA LYS A 230 25.00 -2.92 3.21
C LYS A 230 23.70 -3.27 3.93
N ALA A 231 23.52 -2.71 5.12
CA ALA A 231 22.27 -2.76 5.85
C ALA A 231 21.32 -1.66 5.38
N TRP A 232 20.07 -2.00 5.12
CA TRP A 232 19.03 -1.03 4.77
C TRP A 232 18.13 -0.67 5.95
N ASP A 233 17.82 -1.67 6.77
CA ASP A 233 16.96 -1.62 7.94
C ASP A 233 17.28 -2.87 8.79
N ALA A 234 16.67 -2.99 9.96
CA ALA A 234 16.70 -4.22 10.73
C ALA A 234 16.26 -5.41 9.84
N GLY A 235 16.93 -6.55 9.98
CA GLY A 235 16.63 -7.79 9.28
C GLY A 235 16.73 -7.69 7.76
N ARG A 236 17.44 -6.70 7.20
CA ARG A 236 17.51 -6.52 5.74
C ARG A 236 18.88 -6.05 5.27
N PHE A 237 19.57 -6.94 4.57
CA PHE A 237 20.92 -6.70 4.06
C PHE A 237 20.95 -6.89 2.54
N GLU A 238 21.71 -6.06 1.83
CA GLU A 238 22.08 -6.29 0.43
C GLU A 238 23.56 -6.65 0.32
N GLY A 239 23.93 -7.36 -0.73
CA GLY A 239 25.31 -7.65 -1.06
C GLY A 239 25.44 -8.65 -2.20
N ARG A 240 26.68 -8.95 -2.58
CA ARG A 240 27.00 -10.06 -3.49
C ARG A 240 27.49 -11.24 -2.69
N LEU A 241 27.14 -12.47 -3.06
CA LEU A 241 27.65 -13.65 -2.36
C LEU A 241 29.17 -13.70 -2.47
N ALA A 242 29.83 -13.93 -1.34
CA ALA A 242 31.18 -14.47 -1.31
C ALA A 242 31.16 -15.94 -1.77
N SER A 243 32.32 -16.60 -1.80
CA SER A 243 32.42 -18.04 -2.08
C SER A 243 31.91 -18.89 -0.90
N VAL A 244 30.61 -18.78 -0.62
CA VAL A 244 29.90 -19.42 0.49
C VAL A 244 28.96 -20.47 -0.10
N ASP A 245 28.91 -21.63 0.55
CA ASP A 245 28.00 -22.71 0.21
C ASP A 245 26.54 -22.27 0.45
N LEU A 246 25.71 -22.33 -0.61
CA LEU A 246 24.33 -21.83 -0.55
C LEU A 246 23.49 -22.60 0.47
N ALA A 247 23.67 -23.93 0.56
CA ALA A 247 22.94 -24.75 1.51
C ALA A 247 23.24 -24.31 2.96
N SER A 248 24.52 -24.12 3.27
CA SER A 248 24.97 -23.61 4.58
C SER A 248 24.37 -22.25 4.94
N LEU A 249 24.16 -21.36 3.97
CA LEU A 249 23.48 -20.07 4.18
C LEU A 249 21.98 -20.25 4.46
N LEU A 250 21.28 -21.09 3.69
CA LEU A 250 19.83 -21.26 3.83
C LEU A 250 19.44 -22.02 5.11
N LEU A 251 20.38 -22.76 5.70
CA LEU A 251 20.26 -23.41 7.01
C LEU A 251 20.32 -22.44 8.20
N GLN A 252 20.74 -21.18 8.00
CA GLN A 252 20.95 -20.23 9.10
C GLN A 252 19.61 -19.79 9.75
N PRO A 253 19.38 -19.99 11.06
CA PRO A 253 18.12 -19.69 11.74
C PRO A 253 17.56 -18.28 11.54
N SER A 254 18.41 -17.27 11.42
CA SER A 254 18.03 -15.87 11.22
C SER A 254 17.56 -15.55 9.80
N VAL A 255 17.92 -16.39 8.81
CA VAL A 255 17.58 -16.19 7.40
C VAL A 255 16.15 -16.62 7.15
N MET A 256 15.31 -15.68 6.71
CA MET A 256 13.94 -15.95 6.25
C MET A 256 13.89 -16.13 4.73
N GLN A 257 14.68 -15.34 3.99
CA GLN A 257 14.76 -15.50 2.54
C GLN A 257 16.05 -14.92 1.97
N LEU A 258 16.64 -15.61 0.99
CA LEU A 258 17.57 -15.03 0.02
C LEU A 258 16.82 -14.77 -1.29
N ARG A 259 16.89 -13.54 -1.80
CA ARG A 259 16.18 -13.14 -3.03
C ARG A 259 17.00 -12.17 -3.87
N PRO A 260 16.64 -11.94 -5.16
CA PRO A 260 17.22 -10.85 -5.92
C PRO A 260 16.98 -9.51 -5.23
N ASP A 261 17.94 -8.58 -5.32
CA ASP A 261 17.69 -7.22 -4.87
C ASP A 261 16.52 -6.62 -5.66
N PRO A 262 15.52 -6.01 -5.00
CA PRO A 262 14.32 -5.57 -5.69
C PRO A 262 14.65 -4.36 -6.55
N ALA A 263 14.53 -4.52 -7.86
CA ALA A 263 14.49 -3.39 -8.78
C ALA A 263 13.11 -2.70 -8.62
N PHE A 264 13.07 -1.61 -7.88
CA PHE A 264 11.87 -0.79 -7.81
C PHE A 264 11.71 -0.06 -9.15
N ALA A 265 10.69 -0.44 -9.91
CA ALA A 265 10.23 0.26 -11.09
C ALA A 265 8.72 0.50 -10.97
N ALA A 266 8.25 1.62 -11.52
CA ALA A 266 6.83 1.89 -11.62
C ALA A 266 6.25 1.05 -12.78
N PHE A 267 5.39 0.09 -12.45
CA PHE A 267 4.71 -0.79 -13.41
C PHE A 267 3.24 -0.41 -13.56
N ASN A 268 2.95 0.85 -13.87
CA ASN A 268 1.56 1.29 -14.02
C ASN A 268 0.85 0.58 -15.19
N ASP A 269 1.62 0.05 -16.15
CA ASP A 269 1.14 -0.80 -17.24
C ASP A 269 0.44 -2.09 -16.76
N GLN A 270 0.80 -2.60 -15.58
CA GLN A 270 0.20 -3.80 -15.00
C GLN A 270 -1.06 -3.52 -14.17
N SER A 271 -1.31 -2.26 -13.82
CA SER A 271 -2.41 -1.84 -12.92
C SER A 271 -3.78 -2.36 -13.39
N ARG A 272 -4.11 -2.22 -14.68
CA ARG A 272 -5.37 -2.73 -15.25
C ARG A 272 -5.50 -4.25 -15.22
N GLY A 273 -4.38 -4.97 -15.34
CA GLY A 273 -4.34 -6.41 -15.21
C GLY A 273 -4.65 -6.84 -13.77
N HIS A 274 -4.08 -6.15 -12.78
CA HIS A 274 -4.34 -6.41 -11.36
C HIS A 274 -5.78 -6.06 -10.95
N MET A 275 -6.33 -4.94 -11.43
CA MET A 275 -7.75 -4.58 -11.23
C MET A 275 -8.73 -5.50 -11.99
N LYS A 276 -8.23 -6.45 -12.79
CA LYS A 276 -9.03 -7.32 -13.67
C LYS A 276 -9.87 -6.56 -14.69
N ALA A 277 -9.59 -5.28 -14.95
CA ALA A 277 -10.31 -4.47 -15.95
C ALA A 277 -10.21 -5.10 -17.34
N ASN A 278 -9.03 -5.59 -17.72
CA ASN A 278 -8.81 -6.32 -18.98
C ASN A 278 -9.62 -7.63 -19.06
N THR A 279 -9.79 -8.29 -17.91
CA THR A 279 -10.59 -9.53 -17.83
C THR A 279 -12.06 -9.19 -18.03
N MET A 280 -12.57 -8.13 -17.39
CA MET A 280 -13.96 -7.69 -17.54
C MET A 280 -14.29 -7.35 -19.00
N THR A 281 -13.45 -6.59 -19.69
CA THR A 281 -13.67 -6.23 -21.12
C THR A 281 -13.61 -7.43 -22.06
N THR A 282 -12.92 -8.51 -21.68
CA THR A 282 -12.79 -9.72 -22.50
C THR A 282 -13.92 -10.72 -22.23
N TYR A 283 -14.29 -10.90 -20.96
CA TYR A 283 -15.32 -11.86 -20.55
C TYR A 283 -16.75 -11.35 -20.76
N PHE A 284 -16.97 -10.05 -20.59
CA PHE A 284 -18.25 -9.42 -20.85
C PHE A 284 -18.15 -8.61 -22.15
N THR A 285 -18.96 -8.96 -23.15
CA THR A 285 -19.14 -8.08 -24.31
C THR A 285 -19.88 -6.83 -23.85
N THR A 286 -19.14 -5.76 -23.64
CA THR A 286 -19.64 -4.48 -23.16
C THR A 286 -19.01 -3.35 -23.97
N ASP A 287 -19.79 -2.33 -24.29
CA ASP A 287 -19.39 -1.07 -24.90
C ASP A 287 -19.09 0.02 -23.85
N LEU A 288 -19.08 -0.35 -22.57
CA LEU A 288 -18.79 0.56 -21.46
C LEU A 288 -17.28 0.85 -21.37
N ASP A 289 -16.87 1.95 -21.99
CA ASP A 289 -15.48 2.45 -22.05
C ASP A 289 -15.33 3.86 -21.42
N GLY A 290 -16.41 4.38 -20.83
CA GLY A 290 -16.49 5.73 -20.27
C GLY A 290 -17.04 6.79 -21.23
N SER A 291 -17.40 6.42 -22.47
CA SER A 291 -18.00 7.35 -23.42
C SER A 291 -19.22 8.09 -22.85
N GLY A 292 -19.23 9.41 -23.04
CA GLY A 292 -20.29 10.30 -22.52
C GLY A 292 -20.21 10.57 -21.01
N GLN A 293 -19.19 10.07 -20.31
CA GLN A 293 -18.91 10.42 -18.92
C GLN A 293 -17.77 11.43 -18.84
N THR A 294 -17.88 12.35 -17.89
CA THR A 294 -16.79 13.26 -17.49
C THR A 294 -16.28 12.83 -16.12
N VAL A 295 -14.96 12.62 -16.02
CA VAL A 295 -14.27 12.34 -14.76
C VAL A 295 -13.45 13.56 -14.37
N ALA A 296 -13.65 14.03 -13.15
CA ALA A 296 -12.87 15.10 -12.58
C ALA A 296 -11.67 14.55 -11.79
N VAL A 297 -10.51 15.15 -12.00
CA VAL A 297 -9.26 14.81 -11.31
C VAL A 297 -8.74 16.10 -10.67
N ALA A 298 -8.60 16.12 -9.34
CA ALA A 298 -7.97 17.22 -8.63
C ALA A 298 -6.65 16.75 -8.04
N ASP A 299 -5.54 17.25 -8.57
CA ASP A 299 -4.20 16.72 -8.31
C ASP A 299 -3.10 17.73 -8.69
N SER A 300 -1.83 17.34 -8.72
CA SER A 300 -0.68 18.25 -8.80
C SER A 300 -0.72 19.17 -10.02
N GLY A 301 -1.08 18.62 -11.17
CA GLY A 301 -1.15 19.33 -12.44
C GLY A 301 -1.33 18.33 -13.56
N LEU A 302 -1.40 18.83 -14.79
CA LEU A 302 -1.57 18.00 -15.97
C LEU A 302 -0.56 18.37 -17.06
N ASP A 303 0.21 17.38 -17.52
CA ASP A 303 0.85 17.41 -18.84
C ASP A 303 -0.24 17.23 -19.91
N GLU A 304 -0.94 18.32 -20.25
CA GLU A 304 -2.11 18.28 -21.12
C GLU A 304 -1.79 17.76 -22.54
N ASP A 305 -0.59 18.07 -23.06
CA ASP A 305 -0.09 17.60 -24.35
C ASP A 305 0.71 16.28 -24.25
N HIS A 306 0.52 15.52 -23.16
CA HIS A 306 1.03 14.15 -22.99
C HIS A 306 0.61 13.24 -24.15
N GLY A 307 -0.47 13.55 -24.87
CA GLY A 307 -0.88 12.84 -26.10
C GLY A 307 -1.80 11.65 -25.88
N ASP A 308 -2.02 11.25 -24.63
CA ASP A 308 -2.94 10.17 -24.24
C ASP A 308 -4.37 10.66 -23.98
N PHE A 309 -4.59 11.98 -24.03
CA PHE A 309 -5.89 12.61 -23.78
C PHE A 309 -6.57 13.09 -25.07
N GLY A 310 -5.82 13.32 -26.15
CA GLY A 310 -6.36 13.84 -27.41
C GLY A 310 -7.16 15.14 -27.20
N THR A 311 -8.45 15.12 -27.55
CA THR A 311 -9.38 16.25 -27.35
C THR A 311 -10.29 16.08 -26.13
N ARG A 312 -10.01 15.10 -25.26
CA ARG A 312 -10.88 14.72 -24.14
C ARG A 312 -10.66 15.56 -22.89
N VAL A 313 -9.64 16.43 -22.87
CA VAL A 313 -9.51 17.43 -21.80
C VAL A 313 -10.55 18.53 -22.03
N VAL A 314 -11.68 18.42 -21.34
CA VAL A 314 -12.81 19.38 -21.45
C VAL A 314 -12.66 20.57 -20.50
N GLY A 315 -11.71 20.49 -19.57
CA GLY A 315 -11.34 21.58 -18.68
C GLY A 315 -10.02 21.29 -17.96
N ASN A 316 -9.21 22.32 -17.77
CA ASN A 316 -7.96 22.27 -17.03
C ASN A 316 -7.80 23.59 -16.26
N TYR A 317 -7.93 23.55 -14.94
CA TYR A 317 -8.07 24.75 -14.11
C TYR A 317 -7.05 24.80 -13.00
N ASP A 318 -6.37 25.94 -12.90
CA ASP A 318 -5.56 26.29 -11.74
C ASP A 318 -6.50 26.70 -10.59
N VAL A 319 -6.61 25.85 -9.57
CA VAL A 319 -7.50 26.09 -8.43
C VAL A 319 -6.80 26.77 -7.26
N ILE A 320 -5.48 26.95 -7.34
CA ILE A 320 -4.66 27.59 -6.30
C ILE A 320 -4.28 29.04 -6.69
N GLY A 321 -4.43 29.40 -7.96
CA GLY A 321 -4.26 30.74 -8.50
C GLY A 321 -2.80 31.15 -8.70
N ASP A 322 -1.91 30.21 -8.99
CA ASP A 322 -0.50 30.47 -9.27
C ASP A 322 -0.18 30.79 -10.74
N GLY A 323 -1.18 30.66 -11.62
CA GLY A 323 -1.14 30.96 -13.05
C GLY A 323 -0.78 29.78 -13.95
N SER A 324 -0.73 28.55 -13.42
CA SER A 324 -0.34 27.37 -14.16
C SER A 324 -1.19 26.15 -13.84
N THR A 325 -1.33 25.26 -14.83
CA THR A 325 -1.93 23.94 -14.65
C THR A 325 -0.93 22.81 -14.94
N ALA A 326 0.33 23.14 -15.23
CA ALA A 326 1.33 22.17 -15.61
C ALA A 326 1.69 21.25 -14.43
N ASP A 327 2.00 19.99 -14.73
CA ASP A 327 2.49 19.04 -13.72
C ASP A 327 4.02 19.13 -13.61
N LYS A 328 4.52 20.23 -13.05
CA LYS A 328 5.93 20.59 -13.21
C LYS A 328 6.90 19.84 -12.31
N HIS A 329 6.49 19.44 -11.11
CA HIS A 329 7.40 18.88 -10.10
C HIS A 329 7.22 17.39 -9.91
N SER A 330 5.98 16.95 -9.66
CA SER A 330 5.72 15.58 -9.22
C SER A 330 5.40 14.61 -10.36
N GLY A 331 4.70 15.07 -11.41
CA GLY A 331 4.14 14.16 -12.43
C GLY A 331 2.96 13.32 -11.92
N HIS A 332 2.48 13.59 -10.70
CA HIS A 332 1.50 12.75 -10.01
C HIS A 332 0.11 12.88 -10.64
N GLY A 333 -0.34 14.10 -10.89
CA GLY A 333 -1.64 14.38 -11.47
C GLY A 333 -1.78 13.83 -12.89
N THR A 334 -0.74 13.95 -13.71
CA THR A 334 -0.69 13.32 -15.03
C THR A 334 -0.78 11.80 -14.93
N HIS A 335 -0.04 11.20 -13.99
CA HIS A 335 -0.11 9.75 -13.75
C HIS A 335 -1.52 9.30 -13.33
N VAL A 336 -2.17 10.05 -12.42
CA VAL A 336 -3.56 9.76 -11.99
C VAL A 336 -4.52 9.89 -13.17
N ALA A 337 -4.46 10.96 -13.95
CA ALA A 337 -5.32 11.16 -15.12
C ALA A 337 -5.15 10.07 -16.18
N CYS A 338 -3.90 9.67 -16.49
CA CYS A 338 -3.62 8.56 -17.40
C CYS A 338 -4.16 7.23 -16.88
N THR A 339 -4.08 6.97 -15.57
CA THR A 339 -4.62 5.75 -14.96
C THR A 339 -6.15 5.68 -15.10
N VAL A 340 -6.82 6.82 -14.92
CA VAL A 340 -8.28 6.92 -15.10
C VAL A 340 -8.65 6.71 -16.57
N LEU A 341 -8.11 7.52 -17.49
CA LEU A 341 -8.67 7.65 -18.84
C LEU A 341 -7.65 7.82 -19.98
N GLY A 342 -6.35 7.61 -19.76
CA GLY A 342 -5.39 7.62 -20.86
C GLY A 342 -5.76 6.59 -21.92
N ASP A 343 -5.70 6.93 -23.21
CA ASP A 343 -6.01 5.96 -24.29
C ASP A 343 -4.82 5.04 -24.64
N GLY A 344 -3.64 5.32 -24.07
CA GLY A 344 -2.43 4.55 -24.29
C GLY A 344 -1.77 4.81 -25.64
N PHE A 345 -2.10 5.89 -26.35
CA PHE A 345 -1.53 6.21 -27.65
C PHE A 345 0.01 6.29 -27.64
N ARG A 346 0.62 6.85 -26.59
CA ARG A 346 2.09 7.00 -26.53
C ARG A 346 2.87 5.76 -26.08
N GLY A 347 2.23 4.77 -25.48
CA GLY A 347 2.94 3.65 -24.83
C GLY A 347 2.26 2.29 -24.88
N GLY A 348 1.04 2.20 -25.43
CA GLY A 348 0.21 0.99 -25.43
C GLY A 348 -0.49 0.71 -24.10
N TYR A 349 -0.34 1.60 -23.10
CA TYR A 349 -0.86 1.44 -21.76
C TYR A 349 -2.03 2.39 -21.52
N GLY A 350 -3.24 1.95 -21.87
CA GLY A 350 -4.44 2.73 -21.59
C GLY A 350 -4.86 2.62 -20.13
N GLY A 351 -5.61 3.62 -19.66
CA GLY A 351 -6.32 3.65 -18.38
C GLY A 351 -7.62 2.85 -18.40
N VAL A 352 -8.42 3.00 -17.34
CA VAL A 352 -9.65 2.22 -17.13
C VAL A 352 -10.77 2.63 -18.08
N SER A 353 -11.08 3.93 -18.18
CA SER A 353 -12.19 4.51 -18.95
C SER A 353 -11.66 5.37 -20.10
N GLN A 354 -11.15 4.72 -21.14
CA GLN A 354 -10.36 5.34 -22.22
C GLN A 354 -11.15 6.31 -23.11
N ALA A 355 -12.48 6.28 -23.09
CA ALA A 355 -13.33 7.18 -23.87
C ALA A 355 -13.98 8.29 -23.02
N ALA A 356 -13.66 8.37 -21.72
CA ALA A 356 -14.16 9.43 -20.85
C ALA A 356 -13.48 10.78 -21.14
N ASP A 357 -14.21 11.85 -20.83
CA ASP A 357 -13.72 13.23 -20.82
C ASP A 357 -13.09 13.57 -19.47
N LEU A 358 -12.03 14.39 -19.49
CA LEU A 358 -11.25 14.83 -18.33
C LEU A 358 -11.57 16.28 -17.98
N TYR A 359 -11.97 16.50 -16.72
CA TYR A 359 -11.99 17.81 -16.09
C TYR A 359 -10.89 17.88 -15.02
N PHE A 360 -9.83 18.62 -15.26
CA PHE A 360 -8.66 18.66 -14.39
C PHE A 360 -8.62 19.92 -13.51
N GLN A 361 -8.21 19.75 -12.25
CA GLN A 361 -8.02 20.81 -11.27
C GLN A 361 -6.60 20.72 -10.70
N ALA A 362 -5.73 21.65 -11.07
CA ALA A 362 -4.32 21.69 -10.69
C ALA A 362 -4.11 22.35 -9.31
N MET A 363 -3.41 21.63 -8.43
CA MET A 363 -3.30 21.88 -7.00
C MET A 363 -1.86 22.02 -6.50
N GLU A 364 -0.85 21.63 -7.30
CA GLU A 364 0.56 21.84 -6.95
C GLU A 364 1.01 23.21 -7.44
N ASN A 365 1.60 23.97 -6.53
CA ASN A 365 2.14 25.28 -6.85
C ASN A 365 3.44 25.16 -7.64
N ASP A 366 3.43 25.53 -8.91
CA ASP A 366 4.53 25.41 -9.84
C ASP A 366 5.77 26.23 -9.46
N ASN A 367 5.61 27.23 -8.61
CA ASN A 367 6.71 28.06 -8.12
C ASN A 367 7.40 27.45 -6.90
N THR A 368 6.71 26.58 -6.14
CA THR A 368 7.22 26.08 -4.84
C THR A 368 7.23 24.56 -4.70
N GLY A 369 6.51 23.83 -5.56
CA GLY A 369 6.27 22.39 -5.42
C GLY A 369 5.35 22.02 -4.25
N ASN A 370 4.66 23.01 -3.67
CA ASN A 370 3.75 22.77 -2.55
C ASN A 370 2.37 22.37 -3.06
N PHE A 371 1.84 21.27 -2.54
CA PHE A 371 0.45 20.87 -2.78
C PHE A 371 -0.50 21.71 -1.92
N GLN A 372 -1.50 22.33 -2.55
CA GLN A 372 -2.44 23.24 -1.92
C GLN A 372 -3.85 22.96 -2.42
N SER A 373 -4.85 23.04 -1.53
CA SER A 373 -6.25 22.85 -1.90
C SER A 373 -7.08 24.08 -1.56
N PRO A 374 -8.03 24.49 -2.42
CA PRO A 374 -9.18 25.29 -1.98
C PRO A 374 -10.13 24.41 -1.14
N SER A 375 -11.30 24.92 -0.77
CA SER A 375 -12.30 24.11 -0.07
C SER A 375 -12.78 22.94 -0.94
N LEU A 376 -12.99 21.77 -0.32
CA LEU A 376 -13.47 20.57 -1.02
C LEU A 376 -14.82 20.81 -1.70
N ASN A 377 -15.71 21.57 -1.05
CA ASN A 377 -16.98 22.01 -1.62
C ASN A 377 -16.79 22.81 -2.93
N ASN A 378 -15.74 23.64 -3.04
CA ASN A 378 -15.44 24.35 -4.28
C ASN A 378 -14.96 23.39 -5.38
N LEU A 379 -14.05 22.46 -5.05
CA LEU A 379 -13.55 21.45 -5.99
C LEU A 379 -14.69 20.61 -6.57
N LEU A 380 -15.57 20.10 -5.70
CA LEU A 380 -16.67 19.22 -6.10
C LEU A 380 -17.74 19.96 -6.88
N ASN A 381 -18.14 21.17 -6.46
CA ASN A 381 -19.17 21.93 -7.18
C ASN A 381 -18.73 22.34 -8.58
N THR A 382 -17.51 22.81 -8.73
CA THR A 382 -17.00 23.25 -10.04
C THR A 382 -16.93 22.07 -11.01
N ALA A 383 -16.47 20.91 -10.55
CA ALA A 383 -16.49 19.67 -11.31
C ALA A 383 -17.92 19.18 -11.64
N TYR A 384 -18.83 19.20 -10.66
CA TYR A 384 -20.22 18.78 -10.86
C TYR A 384 -20.95 19.64 -11.90
N ASN A 385 -20.75 20.96 -11.83
CA ASN A 385 -21.29 21.94 -12.77
C ASN A 385 -20.70 21.77 -14.18
N ALA A 386 -19.47 21.26 -14.28
CA ALA A 386 -18.85 20.89 -15.54
C ALA A 386 -19.32 19.53 -16.09
N GLY A 387 -20.28 18.87 -15.42
CA GLY A 387 -20.86 17.61 -15.86
C GLY A 387 -20.17 16.37 -15.29
N ALA A 388 -19.12 16.53 -14.47
CA ALA A 388 -18.47 15.39 -13.83
C ALA A 388 -19.41 14.71 -12.82
N ARG A 389 -19.43 13.39 -12.83
CA ARG A 389 -20.15 12.54 -11.86
C ARG A 389 -19.25 11.59 -11.10
N THR A 390 -17.97 11.59 -11.44
CA THR A 390 -16.89 10.94 -10.71
C THR A 390 -15.81 11.97 -10.48
N HIS A 391 -15.33 12.05 -9.24
CA HIS A 391 -14.27 12.96 -8.83
C HIS A 391 -13.23 12.17 -8.04
N THR A 392 -11.97 12.23 -8.43
CA THR A 392 -10.88 11.52 -7.75
C THR A 392 -9.91 12.49 -7.11
N ASN A 393 -9.62 12.24 -5.84
CA ASN A 393 -8.70 13.00 -4.99
C ASN A 393 -7.63 12.03 -4.47
N SER A 394 -6.55 11.86 -5.22
CA SER A 394 -5.52 10.85 -4.95
C SER A 394 -4.45 11.36 -3.97
N TRP A 395 -4.86 12.11 -2.95
CA TRP A 395 -3.98 12.78 -2.01
C TRP A 395 -4.55 12.73 -0.59
N GLY A 396 -3.67 12.89 0.40
CA GLY A 396 -3.98 12.83 1.82
C GLY A 396 -2.79 13.28 2.68
N SER A 397 -2.99 13.39 4.00
CA SER A 397 -2.06 14.01 4.94
C SER A 397 -1.57 12.95 5.88
N SER A 398 -0.27 12.96 6.12
CA SER A 398 0.41 12.07 7.05
C SER A 398 0.22 12.49 8.52
N ALA A 399 -0.40 13.63 8.78
CA ALA A 399 -0.70 14.08 10.14
C ALA A 399 -1.91 13.33 10.71
N ALA A 400 -1.69 12.56 11.78
CA ALA A 400 -2.73 11.80 12.49
C ALA A 400 -3.91 12.65 13.02
N SER A 401 -3.77 13.98 13.04
CA SER A 401 -4.78 14.94 13.43
C SER A 401 -5.60 15.52 12.28
N GLU A 402 -5.20 15.36 11.02
CA GLU A 402 -5.78 16.17 9.93
C GLU A 402 -6.36 15.38 8.76
N GLN A 403 -5.93 14.15 8.44
CA GLN A 403 -6.62 13.35 7.43
C GLN A 403 -6.66 11.86 7.83
N SER A 404 -7.89 11.37 8.05
CA SER A 404 -8.36 9.99 8.37
C SER A 404 -9.52 9.98 9.39
N LYS A 405 -9.98 11.15 9.84
CA LYS A 405 -11.25 11.32 10.55
C LYS A 405 -12.10 12.30 9.78
N TYR A 406 -13.40 12.03 9.68
CA TYR A 406 -14.38 13.04 9.25
C TYR A 406 -14.18 14.30 10.09
N ASN A 407 -13.57 15.33 9.51
CA ASN A 407 -13.38 16.65 10.11
C ASN A 407 -14.44 17.61 9.53
N SER A 408 -14.52 18.84 10.03
CA SER A 408 -15.53 19.80 9.56
C SER A 408 -15.46 20.09 8.06
N GLU A 409 -14.29 19.94 7.43
CA GLU A 409 -14.16 20.12 5.96
C GLU A 409 -14.77 18.96 5.16
N THR A 410 -14.89 17.78 5.77
CA THR A 410 -15.63 16.63 5.20
C THR A 410 -17.14 16.67 5.46
N GLU A 411 -17.61 17.53 6.38
CA GLU A 411 -19.05 17.75 6.66
C GLU A 411 -19.69 18.71 5.64
N ASP A 412 -18.87 19.50 4.94
CA ASP A 412 -19.28 20.48 3.91
C ASP A 412 -19.49 19.86 2.50
N VAL A 413 -19.47 18.52 2.37
CA VAL A 413 -19.66 17.76 1.12
C VAL A 413 -21.04 17.14 1.01
#